data_AF-U9VJM8-F1
#
_entry.id   AF-U9VJM8-F1
#
_cell.length_a   1.000
_cell.length_b   1.000
_cell.length_c   1.000
_cell.angle_alpha   90.00
_cell.angle_beta   90.00
_cell.angle_gamma   90.00
#
_symmetry.space_group_name_H-M   'P 1'
#
loop_
_entity.id
_entity.type
_entity.pdbx_description
1 polymer ?
#
loop_
_entity_poly.entity_id
_entity_poly.type
_entity_poly.pdbx_seq_one_letter_code
_entity_poly.pdbx_strand_id
1 'polypeptide(L)'
;MGELEPVFPLKAVIFQLLFLLVAIALEAMVLRQRLRLGYRPSIRYAAAVNLLAVVVGWFAFLAIEPLFEPRLQAQVISYVLFDNLINNSLKPQMGWIILVIGLVAFFMTLIIKLKGLELIMRALGTWNLPDKPKDLSRKERYSRSRTGTTLYKEAASQFAIAVLQANALSFSAILLLLIMRSYILGSVA
;
A
#
# COMPACT_ATOMS: atom_id res chain seq x y z
N MET A 1 -7.22 -26.03 33.77
CA MET A 1 -7.33 -24.59 33.46
C MET A 1 -5.90 -24.07 33.37
N GLY A 2 -5.30 -24.18 32.18
CA GLY A 2 -3.93 -23.72 31.94
C GLY A 2 -3.96 -22.30 31.41
N GLU A 3 -3.17 -21.44 32.02
CA GLU A 3 -3.09 -20.00 31.76
C GLU A 3 -2.81 -19.74 30.27
N LEU A 4 -3.83 -19.25 29.57
CA LEU A 4 -3.63 -18.56 28.31
C LEU A 4 -3.00 -17.22 28.68
N GLU A 5 -1.68 -17.14 28.76
CA GLU A 5 -1.02 -15.84 28.64
C GLU A 5 -1.38 -15.33 27.24
N PRO A 6 -2.26 -14.33 27.09
CA PRO A 6 -2.52 -13.72 25.80
C PRO A 6 -1.28 -12.87 25.56
N VAL A 7 -0.25 -13.46 24.96
CA VAL A 7 0.93 -12.72 24.54
C VAL A 7 0.43 -11.66 23.57
N PHE A 8 0.28 -10.43 24.05
CA PHE A 8 -0.22 -9.34 23.23
C PHE A 8 0.66 -9.27 21.97
N PRO A 9 0.09 -9.10 20.75
CA PRO A 9 0.85 -9.08 19.49
C PRO A 9 1.67 -7.79 19.34
N LEU A 10 2.35 -7.37 20.41
CA LEU A 10 3.14 -6.15 20.53
C LEU A 10 4.20 -6.07 19.44
N LYS A 11 4.85 -7.21 19.14
CA LYS A 11 5.84 -7.30 18.06
C LYS A 11 5.22 -6.95 16.71
N ALA A 12 4.08 -7.54 16.36
CA ALA A 12 3.39 -7.29 15.10
C ALA A 12 2.96 -5.82 15.00
N VAL A 13 2.41 -5.25 16.07
CA VAL A 13 2.01 -3.83 16.11
C VAL A 13 3.20 -2.89 15.92
N ILE A 14 4.33 -3.13 16.60
CA ILE A 14 5.53 -2.30 16.48
C ILE A 14 6.11 -2.37 15.04
N PHE A 15 6.21 -3.56 14.46
CA PHE A 15 6.69 -3.70 13.08
C PHE A 15 5.73 -3.06 12.08
N GLN A 16 4.42 -3.20 12.28
CA GLN A 16 3.41 -2.54 11.45
C GLN A 16 3.54 -1.02 11.50
N LEU A 17 3.73 -0.45 12.70
CA LEU A 17 3.98 0.98 12.87
C LEU A 17 5.28 1.42 12.20
N LEU A 18 6.36 0.64 12.34
CA LEU A 18 7.64 0.92 11.69
C LEU A 18 7.48 0.95 10.15
N PHE A 19 6.87 -0.07 9.57
CA PHE A 19 6.64 -0.14 8.12
C PHE A 19 5.74 0.98 7.64
N LEU A 20 4.69 1.32 8.41
CA LEU A 20 3.82 2.45 8.12
C LEU A 20 4.60 3.78 8.09
N LEU A 21 5.44 4.04 9.10
CA LEU A 21 6.24 5.26 9.16
C LEU A 21 7.25 5.35 8.00
N VAL A 22 7.93 4.25 7.68
CA VAL A 22 8.87 4.18 6.55
C VAL A 22 8.15 4.42 5.22
N ALA A 23 7.00 3.78 5.01
CA ALA A 23 6.19 4.00 3.81
C ALA A 23 5.74 5.47 3.70
N ILE A 24 5.23 6.06 4.79
CA ILE A 24 4.81 7.47 4.79
C ILE A 24 5.97 8.40 4.44
N ALA A 25 7.16 8.19 5.03
CA ALA A 25 8.32 9.05 4.79
C ALA A 25 8.79 8.98 3.33
N LEU A 26 8.92 7.77 2.79
CA LEU A 26 9.37 7.55 1.41
C LEU A 26 8.33 8.07 0.40
N GLU A 27 7.05 7.80 0.63
CA GLU A 27 6.00 8.25 -0.27
C GLU A 27 5.80 9.76 -0.21
N ALA A 28 5.89 10.38 0.97
CA ALA A 28 5.87 11.84 1.08
C ALA A 28 7.03 12.48 0.30
N MET A 29 8.22 11.88 0.33
CA MET A 29 9.36 12.35 -0.46
C MET A 29 9.08 12.27 -1.96
N VAL A 30 8.57 11.14 -2.45
CA VAL A 30 8.25 10.97 -3.88
C VAL A 30 7.12 11.88 -4.32
N LEU A 31 6.05 12.01 -3.53
CA LEU A 31 4.93 12.91 -3.81
C LEU A 31 5.39 14.37 -3.87
N ARG A 32 6.28 14.79 -2.96
CA ARG A 32 6.87 16.14 -3.00
C ARG A 32 7.66 16.37 -4.29
N GLN A 33 8.50 15.42 -4.69
CA GLN A 33 9.37 15.56 -5.87
C GLN A 33 8.57 15.49 -7.18
N ARG A 34 7.60 14.57 -7.28
CA ARG A 34 6.87 14.27 -8.52
C ARG A 34 5.63 15.12 -8.71
N LEU A 35 4.85 15.33 -7.65
CA LEU A 35 3.61 16.13 -7.72
C LEU A 35 3.83 17.61 -7.33
N ARG A 36 5.06 18.00 -7.01
CA ARG A 36 5.45 19.36 -6.58
C ARG A 36 4.60 19.89 -5.42
N LEU A 37 4.12 18.98 -4.58
CA LEU A 37 3.37 19.32 -3.39
C LEU A 37 4.28 19.97 -2.35
N GLY A 38 3.72 20.89 -1.55
CA GLY A 38 4.45 21.43 -0.40
C GLY A 38 4.84 20.33 0.60
N TYR A 39 5.79 20.62 1.49
CA TYR A 39 6.26 19.67 2.51
C TYR A 39 5.12 19.11 3.38
N ARG A 40 4.30 20.00 3.97
CA ARG A 40 3.18 19.60 4.85
C ARG A 40 2.09 18.82 4.09
N PRO A 41 1.60 19.26 2.91
CA PRO A 41 0.66 18.47 2.10
C PRO A 41 1.16 17.08 1.75
N SER A 42 2.44 16.95 1.36
CA SER A 42 3.01 15.65 0.96
C SER A 42 2.96 14.62 2.08
N ILE A 43 3.34 15.03 3.30
CA ILE A 43 3.27 14.17 4.49
C ILE A 43 1.82 13.84 4.83
N ARG A 44 0.91 14.82 4.82
CA ARG A 44 -0.51 14.61 5.13
C ARG A 44 -1.17 13.62 4.18
N TYR A 45 -0.93 13.76 2.87
CA TYR A 45 -1.48 12.85 1.88
C TYR A 45 -0.88 11.46 1.96
N ALA A 46 0.45 11.35 2.09
CA ALA A 46 1.10 10.06 2.26
C ALA A 46 0.59 9.34 3.53
N ALA A 47 0.46 10.05 4.65
CA ALA A 47 -0.07 9.50 5.90
C ALA A 47 -1.51 9.03 5.76
N ALA A 48 -2.40 9.87 5.23
CA ALA A 48 -3.82 9.54 5.07
C ALA A 48 -4.01 8.32 4.15
N VAL A 49 -3.29 8.29 3.03
CA VAL A 49 -3.43 7.22 2.03
C VAL A 49 -2.80 5.91 2.51
N ASN A 50 -1.66 5.93 3.21
CA ASN A 50 -1.10 4.72 3.79
C ASN A 50 -1.93 4.19 4.96
N LEU A 51 -2.47 5.07 5.82
CA LEU A 51 -3.39 4.65 6.88
C LEU A 51 -4.66 4.02 6.29
N LEU A 52 -5.24 4.65 5.25
CA LEU A 52 -6.39 4.10 4.54
C LEU A 52 -6.07 2.72 3.95
N ALA A 53 -4.89 2.53 3.34
CA ALA A 53 -4.47 1.22 2.84
C ALA A 53 -4.35 0.17 3.95
N VAL A 54 -3.80 0.53 5.11
CA VAL A 54 -3.72 -0.38 6.28
C VAL A 54 -5.12 -0.75 6.77
N VAL A 55 -6.02 0.22 6.92
CA VAL A 55 -7.40 -0.01 7.36
C VAL A 55 -8.15 -0.91 6.38
N VAL A 56 -8.09 -0.62 5.07
CA VAL A 56 -8.70 -1.45 4.03
C VAL A 56 -8.08 -2.86 4.01
N GLY A 57 -6.77 -2.97 4.22
CA GLY A 57 -6.07 -4.25 4.34
C GLY A 57 -6.59 -5.09 5.50
N TRP A 58 -6.80 -4.49 6.67
CA TRP A 58 -7.40 -5.17 7.82
C TRP A 58 -8.85 -5.58 7.57
N PHE A 59 -9.67 -4.72 6.97
CA PHE A 59 -11.04 -5.09 6.60
C PHE A 59 -11.07 -6.23 5.58
N ALA A 60 -10.20 -6.20 4.57
CA ALA A 60 -10.10 -7.28 3.60
C ALA A 60 -9.63 -8.59 4.25
N PHE A 61 -8.66 -8.52 5.16
CA PHE A 61 -8.22 -9.68 5.93
C PHE A 61 -9.36 -10.29 6.74
N LEU A 62 -10.10 -9.48 7.51
CA LEU A 62 -11.23 -9.94 8.31
C LEU A 62 -12.40 -10.48 7.47
N ALA A 63 -12.59 -9.97 6.25
CA ALA A 63 -13.62 -10.47 5.34
C ALA A 63 -13.25 -11.79 4.67
N ILE A 64 -11.96 -12.02 4.41
CA ILE A 64 -11.45 -13.24 3.76
C ILE A 64 -11.15 -14.34 4.77
N GLU A 65 -10.77 -13.98 6.00
CA GLU A 65 -10.46 -14.90 7.09
C GLU A 65 -11.46 -16.06 7.29
N PRO A 66 -12.79 -15.85 7.28
CA PRO A 66 -13.77 -16.93 7.46
C PRO A 66 -13.87 -17.87 6.25
N LEU A 67 -13.28 -17.53 5.11
CA LEU A 67 -13.25 -18.38 3.91
C LEU A 67 -12.10 -19.40 3.94
N PHE A 68 -11.17 -19.28 4.89
CA PHE A 68 -10.05 -20.22 5.00
C PHE A 68 -10.48 -21.54 5.65
N GLU A 69 -9.87 -22.63 5.17
CA GLU A 69 -10.01 -23.94 5.81
C GLU A 69 -9.46 -23.87 7.25
N PRO A 70 -10.07 -24.55 8.26
CA PRO A 70 -9.74 -24.34 9.67
C PRO A 70 -8.26 -24.52 10.03
N ARG A 71 -7.54 -25.39 9.30
CA ARG A 71 -6.09 -25.60 9.49
C ARG A 71 -5.25 -24.41 8.99
N LEU A 72 -5.65 -23.79 7.88
CA LEU A 72 -4.97 -22.62 7.31
C LEU A 72 -5.30 -21.37 8.12
N GLN A 73 -6.53 -21.24 8.62
CA GLN A 73 -6.96 -20.12 9.46
C GLN A 73 -6.07 -19.97 10.70
N ALA A 74 -5.87 -21.06 11.47
CA ALA A 74 -5.01 -21.04 12.65
C ALA A 74 -3.54 -20.68 12.32
N GLN A 75 -3.03 -21.17 11.18
CA GLN A 75 -1.66 -20.90 10.76
C GLN A 75 -1.47 -19.45 10.29
N VAL A 76 -2.44 -18.89 9.56
CA VAL A 76 -2.43 -17.49 9.12
C VAL A 76 -2.55 -16.53 10.30
N ILE A 77 -3.48 -16.79 11.23
CA ILE A 77 -3.64 -15.99 12.45
C ILE A 77 -2.36 -16.03 13.29
N SER A 78 -1.77 -17.22 13.46
CA SER A 78 -0.52 -17.36 14.22
C SER A 78 0.64 -16.61 13.56
N TYR A 79 0.75 -16.68 12.23
CA TYR A 79 1.78 -15.96 11.48
C TYR A 79 1.58 -14.44 11.55
N VAL A 80 0.36 -13.95 11.34
CA VAL A 80 0.05 -12.50 11.34
C VAL A 80 0.19 -11.87 12.72
N LEU A 81 -0.26 -12.54 13.78
CA LEU A 81 -0.25 -11.99 15.15
C LEU A 81 1.05 -12.26 15.91
N PHE A 82 1.64 -13.44 15.74
CA PHE A 82 2.76 -13.89 16.56
C PHE A 82 4.06 -14.07 15.77
N ASP A 83 4.05 -13.86 14.45
CA ASP A 83 5.21 -14.07 13.56
C ASP A 83 5.77 -15.51 13.66
N ASN A 84 4.94 -16.46 14.08
CA ASN A 84 5.35 -17.85 14.32
C ASN A 84 4.80 -18.76 13.21
N LEU A 85 5.71 -19.32 12.41
CA LEU A 85 5.40 -20.44 11.51
C LEU A 85 5.44 -21.74 12.30
N ILE A 86 4.27 -22.23 12.73
CA ILE A 86 4.13 -23.46 13.53
C ILE A 86 4.69 -24.72 12.84
N ASN A 87 4.96 -24.71 11.52
CA ASN A 87 5.51 -25.87 10.82
C ASN A 87 6.74 -25.55 9.95
N ASN A 88 7.89 -26.11 10.34
CA ASN A 88 9.21 -25.98 9.72
C ASN A 88 9.37 -26.80 8.42
N SER A 89 8.37 -27.60 8.02
CA SER A 89 8.43 -28.56 6.90
C SER A 89 7.96 -28.02 5.54
N LEU A 90 7.39 -26.81 5.47
CA LEU A 90 6.83 -26.22 4.24
C LEU A 90 7.67 -25.07 3.64
N LYS A 91 8.92 -24.91 4.11
CA LYS A 91 9.82 -23.80 3.74
C LYS A 91 10.01 -23.58 2.22
N PRO A 92 10.10 -24.58 1.34
CA PRO A 92 10.34 -24.33 -0.09
C PRO A 92 9.08 -23.90 -0.85
N GLN A 93 7.91 -24.45 -0.52
CA GLN A 93 6.65 -24.15 -1.23
C GLN A 93 5.97 -22.86 -0.73
N MET A 94 6.16 -22.51 0.55
CA MET A 94 5.62 -21.24 1.10
C MET A 94 6.31 -20.00 0.53
N GLY A 95 7.57 -20.09 0.09
CA GLY A 95 8.26 -18.95 -0.53
C GLY A 95 7.52 -18.41 -1.76
N TRP A 96 7.07 -19.29 -2.65
CA TRP A 96 6.28 -18.88 -3.82
C TRP A 96 4.92 -18.29 -3.43
N ILE A 97 4.24 -18.90 -2.46
CA ILE A 97 2.93 -18.41 -1.99
C ILE A 97 3.06 -17.00 -1.39
N ILE A 98 4.08 -16.76 -0.57
CA ILE A 98 4.36 -15.44 0.03
C ILE A 98 4.67 -14.41 -1.06
N LEU A 99 5.45 -14.78 -2.08
CA LEU A 99 5.73 -13.90 -3.22
C LEU A 99 4.45 -13.54 -3.99
N VAL A 100 3.59 -14.52 -4.28
CA VAL A 100 2.31 -14.29 -4.98
C VAL A 100 1.39 -13.39 -4.14
N ILE A 101 1.24 -13.68 -2.84
CA ILE A 101 0.44 -12.86 -1.93
C ILE A 101 1.02 -11.44 -1.83
N GLY A 102 2.34 -11.30 -1.71
CA GLY A 102 3.01 -10.00 -1.68
C GLY A 102 2.80 -9.21 -2.97
N LEU A 103 2.83 -9.87 -4.13
CA LEU A 103 2.57 -9.24 -5.42
C LEU A 103 1.11 -8.79 -5.54
N VAL A 104 0.15 -9.62 -5.12
CA VAL A 104 -1.27 -9.23 -5.09
C VAL A 104 -1.49 -8.06 -4.12
N ALA A 105 -0.90 -8.12 -2.93
CA ALA A 105 -0.96 -7.04 -1.94
C ALA A 105 -0.34 -5.74 -2.49
N PHE A 106 0.74 -5.82 -3.26
CA PHE A 106 1.34 -4.68 -3.93
C PHE A 106 0.35 -3.98 -4.88
N PHE A 107 -0.29 -4.73 -5.77
CA PHE A 107 -1.25 -4.16 -6.73
C PHE A 107 -2.52 -3.65 -6.07
N MET A 108 -3.06 -4.39 -5.09
CA MET A 108 -4.23 -3.94 -4.32
C MET A 108 -3.93 -2.64 -3.59
N THR A 109 -2.78 -2.56 -2.92
CA THR A 109 -2.33 -1.34 -2.24
C THR A 109 -2.16 -0.21 -3.24
N LEU A 110 -1.54 -0.45 -4.40
CA LEU A 110 -1.38 0.55 -5.45
C LEU A 110 -2.73 1.13 -5.91
N ILE A 111 -3.73 0.28 -6.17
CA ILE A 111 -5.07 0.71 -6.58
C ILE A 111 -5.72 1.57 -5.49
N ILE A 112 -5.64 1.12 -4.24
CA ILE A 112 -6.16 1.86 -3.08
C ILE A 112 -5.47 3.22 -2.98
N LYS A 113 -4.15 3.29 -3.16
CA LYS A 113 -3.40 4.54 -3.08
C LYS A 113 -3.73 5.50 -4.22
N LEU A 114 -3.85 5.01 -5.45
CA LEU A 114 -4.27 5.80 -6.60
C LEU A 114 -5.63 6.44 -6.37
N LYS A 115 -6.63 5.64 -5.98
CA LYS A 115 -7.99 6.12 -5.77
C LYS A 115 -8.16 6.93 -4.50
N GLY A 116 -7.51 6.52 -3.41
CA GLY A 116 -7.51 7.26 -2.14
C GLY A 116 -6.91 8.64 -2.31
N LEU A 117 -5.74 8.75 -2.95
CA LEU A 117 -5.11 10.05 -3.18
C LEU A 117 -5.93 10.95 -4.11
N GLU A 118 -6.44 10.40 -5.22
CA GLU A 118 -7.34 11.11 -6.14
C GLU A 118 -8.58 11.65 -5.40
N LEU A 119 -9.22 10.82 -4.58
CA LEU A 119 -10.42 11.19 -3.81
C LEU A 119 -10.12 12.29 -2.77
N ILE A 120 -9.04 12.13 -2.01
CA ILE A 120 -8.65 13.09 -0.97
C ILE A 120 -8.32 14.45 -1.61
N MET A 121 -7.51 14.47 -2.67
CA MET A 121 -7.15 15.73 -3.33
C MET A 121 -8.36 16.44 -3.94
N ARG A 122 -9.33 15.68 -4.49
CA ARG A 122 -10.60 16.23 -4.99
C ARG A 122 -11.47 16.78 -3.86
N ALA A 123 -11.62 16.04 -2.77
CA ALA A 123 -12.42 16.46 -1.62
C ALA A 123 -11.87 17.75 -0.98
N LEU A 124 -10.54 17.93 -0.98
CA LEU A 124 -9.89 19.15 -0.49
C LEU A 124 -9.78 20.27 -1.54
N GLY A 125 -10.27 20.08 -2.77
CA GLY A 125 -10.14 21.08 -3.83
C GLY A 125 -8.70 21.38 -4.25
N THR A 126 -7.75 20.51 -3.92
CA THR A 126 -6.31 20.64 -4.28
C THR A 126 -5.95 19.83 -5.52
N TRP A 127 -6.97 19.27 -6.18
CA TRP A 127 -6.82 18.55 -7.44
C TRP A 127 -6.49 19.53 -8.57
N ASN A 128 -5.19 19.68 -8.82
CA ASN A 128 -4.66 20.60 -9.84
C ASN A 128 -4.51 19.96 -11.23
N LEU A 129 -4.97 18.73 -11.44
CA LEU A 129 -4.96 18.14 -12.78
C LEU A 129 -6.09 18.75 -13.61
N PRO A 130 -5.88 18.98 -14.92
CA PRO A 130 -6.92 19.47 -15.81
C PRO A 130 -8.20 18.62 -15.64
N ASP A 131 -9.37 19.24 -15.64
CA ASP A 131 -10.60 18.46 -15.61
C ASP A 131 -10.73 17.64 -16.88
N LYS A 132 -11.23 16.40 -16.74
CA LYS A 132 -11.63 15.60 -17.89
C LYS A 132 -12.69 16.42 -18.65
N PRO A 133 -12.50 16.72 -19.95
CA PRO A 133 -13.47 17.53 -20.67
C PRO A 133 -14.84 16.84 -20.65
N LYS A 134 -15.76 17.38 -19.87
CA LYS A 134 -17.17 17.00 -19.84
C LYS A 134 -17.88 17.82 -20.91
N ASP A 135 -18.50 17.13 -21.87
CA ASP A 135 -19.33 17.69 -22.94
C ASP A 135 -18.77 18.90 -23.70
N LEU A 136 -17.82 18.62 -24.60
CA LEU A 136 -17.55 19.54 -25.70
C LEU A 136 -18.57 19.30 -26.82
N SER A 137 -19.27 20.36 -27.20
CA SER A 137 -20.08 20.43 -28.43
C SER A 137 -19.23 19.98 -29.63
N ARG A 138 -19.86 19.32 -30.63
CA ARG A 138 -19.19 18.70 -31.80
C ARG A 138 -18.22 19.65 -32.51
N LYS A 139 -18.45 20.96 -32.43
CA LYS A 139 -17.67 22.04 -33.05
C LYS A 139 -16.41 22.44 -32.27
N GLU A 140 -16.43 22.37 -30.94
CA GLU A 140 -15.24 22.63 -30.08
C GLU A 140 -14.34 21.40 -29.95
N ARG A 141 -14.91 20.22 -30.21
CA ARG A 141 -14.24 18.92 -30.19
C ARG A 141 -13.20 18.76 -31.32
N TYR A 142 -13.19 19.60 -32.36
CA TYR A 142 -12.18 19.49 -33.44
C TYR A 142 -10.96 20.40 -33.23
N SER A 143 -11.12 21.53 -32.55
CA SER A 143 -10.02 22.49 -32.29
C SER A 143 -9.31 22.25 -30.95
N ARG A 144 -10.00 21.71 -29.92
CA ARG A 144 -9.41 21.46 -28.58
C ARG A 144 -9.09 20.00 -28.26
N SER A 145 -9.52 19.02 -29.06
CA SER A 145 -9.33 17.58 -28.74
C SER A 145 -7.92 17.03 -28.94
N ARG A 146 -7.05 17.72 -29.68
CA ARG A 146 -5.65 17.28 -29.80
C ARG A 146 -4.77 17.79 -28.67
N THR A 147 -5.15 18.86 -27.97
CA THR A 147 -4.29 19.51 -26.96
C THR A 147 -4.83 19.37 -25.54
N GLY A 148 -6.14 19.52 -25.31
CA GLY A 148 -6.69 19.40 -23.95
C GLY A 148 -6.75 17.97 -23.43
N THR A 149 -7.10 17.02 -24.30
CA THR A 149 -7.19 15.60 -23.96
C THR A 149 -5.81 14.93 -23.82
N THR A 150 -4.80 15.42 -24.54
CA THR A 150 -3.41 14.95 -24.40
C THR A 150 -2.82 15.46 -23.09
N LEU A 151 -2.97 16.76 -22.77
CA LEU A 151 -2.52 17.33 -21.49
C LEU A 151 -3.15 16.66 -20.27
N TYR A 152 -4.46 16.36 -20.31
CA TYR A 152 -5.12 15.59 -19.26
C TYR A 152 -4.52 14.18 -19.11
N LYS A 153 -4.37 13.45 -20.22
CA LYS A 153 -3.81 12.09 -20.22
C LYS A 153 -2.36 12.08 -19.73
N GLU A 154 -1.57 13.07 -20.12
CA GLU A 154 -0.19 13.24 -19.68
C GLU A 154 -0.12 13.53 -18.19
N ALA A 155 -0.92 14.47 -17.68
CA ALA A 155 -0.96 14.79 -16.25
C ALA A 155 -1.45 13.59 -15.40
N ALA A 156 -2.49 12.90 -15.85
CA ALA A 156 -3.00 11.69 -15.20
C ALA A 156 -1.98 10.54 -15.23
N SER A 157 -1.25 10.39 -16.33
CA SER A 157 -0.15 9.42 -16.45
C SER A 157 0.99 9.75 -15.50
N GLN A 158 1.43 11.02 -15.44
CA GLN A 158 2.47 11.47 -14.52
C GLN A 158 2.06 11.26 -13.05
N PHE A 159 0.79 11.53 -12.71
CA PHE A 159 0.25 11.23 -11.39
C PHE A 159 0.29 9.73 -11.08
N ALA A 160 -0.18 8.89 -12.00
CA ALA A 160 -0.17 7.44 -11.82
C ALA A 160 1.26 6.89 -11.67
N ILE A 161 2.19 7.37 -12.48
CA ILE A 161 3.61 7.01 -12.40
C ILE A 161 4.21 7.47 -11.06
N ALA A 162 3.87 8.65 -10.56
CA ALA A 162 4.34 9.15 -9.27
C ALA A 162 3.89 8.23 -8.12
N VAL A 163 2.61 7.85 -8.09
CA VAL A 163 2.06 6.95 -7.08
C VAL A 163 2.65 5.54 -7.21
N LEU A 164 2.83 5.05 -8.44
CA LEU A 164 3.48 3.76 -8.70
C LEU A 164 4.92 3.74 -8.19
N GLN A 165 5.71 4.78 -8.50
CA GLN A 165 7.08 4.90 -8.00
C GLN A 165 7.12 4.99 -6.48
N ALA A 166 6.22 5.77 -5.88
CA ALA A 166 6.12 5.88 -4.43
C ALA A 166 5.84 4.51 -3.78
N ASN A 167 4.86 3.76 -4.30
CA ASN A 167 4.51 2.44 -3.80
C ASN A 167 5.60 1.39 -4.05
N ALA A 168 6.26 1.43 -5.21
CA ALA A 168 7.39 0.53 -5.51
C ALA A 168 8.56 0.77 -4.56
N LEU A 169 8.89 2.03 -4.28
CA LEU A 169 9.99 2.40 -3.40
C LEU A 169 9.68 2.00 -1.94
N SER A 170 8.46 2.25 -1.45
CA SER A 170 8.06 1.83 -0.10
C SER A 170 8.04 0.30 0.05
N PHE A 171 7.47 -0.44 -0.91
CA PHE A 171 7.50 -1.90 -0.87
C PHE A 171 8.91 -2.48 -0.96
N SER A 172 9.79 -1.88 -1.76
CA SER A 172 11.19 -2.32 -1.87
C SER A 172 11.94 -2.10 -0.55
N ALA A 173 11.71 -0.96 0.11
CA ALA A 173 12.28 -0.67 1.42
C ALA A 173 11.75 -1.60 2.51
N ILE A 174 10.44 -1.87 2.53
CA ILE A 174 9.83 -2.82 3.47
C ILE A 174 10.38 -4.23 3.24
N LEU A 175 10.51 -4.67 1.98
CA LEU A 175 11.09 -5.96 1.65
C LEU A 175 12.55 -6.07 2.11
N LEU A 176 13.34 -5.02 1.93
CA LEU A 176 14.71 -4.96 2.45
C LEU A 176 14.74 -5.02 3.98
N LEU A 177 13.84 -4.31 4.67
CA LEU A 177 13.72 -4.38 6.14
C LEU A 177 13.31 -5.79 6.61
N LEU A 178 12.41 -6.47 5.89
CA LEU A 178 12.01 -7.84 6.18
C LEU A 178 13.16 -8.83 6.00
N ILE A 179 13.94 -8.67 4.93
CA ILE A 179 15.15 -9.47 4.69
C ILE A 179 16.17 -9.23 5.81
N MET A 180 16.47 -7.97 6.13
CA MET A 180 17.41 -7.62 7.20
C MET A 180 16.97 -8.19 8.55
N ARG A 181 15.68 -8.06 8.87
CA ARG A 181 15.05 -8.66 10.05
C ARG A 181 15.25 -10.18 10.08
N SER A 182 15.03 -10.87 8.96
CA SER A 182 15.19 -12.32 8.87
C SER A 182 16.63 -12.76 9.10
N TYR A 183 17.62 -12.00 8.63
CA TYR A 183 19.03 -12.28 8.87
C TYR A 183 19.41 -12.03 10.33
N ILE A 184 18.96 -10.92 10.93
CA ILE A 184 19.29 -10.57 12.32
C ILE A 184 18.63 -11.54 13.31
N LEU A 185 17.36 -11.88 13.13
CA LEU A 185 16.67 -12.83 14.02
C LEU A 185 17.08 -14.27 13.74
N GLY A 186 17.40 -14.61 12.49
CA GLY A 186 17.91 -15.92 12.10
C GLY A 186 19.35 -16.18 12.52
N SER A 187 20.14 -15.16 12.88
CA SER A 187 21.49 -15.32 13.45
C SER A 187 21.51 -15.41 14.99
N VAL A 188 20.36 -15.26 15.64
CA VAL A 188 20.21 -15.26 17.11
C VAL A 188 19.51 -16.55 17.60
N ALA A 189 19.16 -17.45 16.68
CA ALA A 189 18.65 -18.80 16.95
C ALA A 189 19.68 -19.85 16.52
#